data_AF-A0A6G1WZJ4-F1
#
_entry.id   AF-A0A6G1WZJ4-F1
#
_cell.length_a   1.000
_cell.length_b   1.000
_cell.length_c   1.000
_cell.angle_alpha   90.00
_cell.angle_beta   90.00
_cell.angle_gamma   90.00
#
_symmetry.space_group_name_H-M   'P 1'
#
loop_
_entity.id
_entity.type
_entity.pdbx_description
1 polymer ?
#
loop_
_entity_poly.entity_id
_entity_poly.type
_entity_poly.pdbx_seq_one_letter_code
_entity_poly.pdbx_strand_id
1 'polypeptide(L)'
;MMIMRPPLLTIIPLFLAVIALIIASGTSGYLLPLTAVLAAVTVLVVLGIISQYMKPPAEVKQVPIENFYLWADIGESGAELRRLSPGDVEAATRIASADLGSLSSNADLLNSRISLLLGRDGFEELTQEKFNGQTEKLSEDLRGITKQLKKGFQAEILSSIEQCASQADRIANKLYDFQRGKSEVVHVYVEPLRRAAEKLSSDLRLAFTNISNFVKSASAGDESS
;
A
#
# COMPACT_ATOMS: atom_id res chain seq x y z
N MET A 1 -5.95 30.93 10.27
CA MET A 1 -6.37 31.00 11.69
C MET A 1 -7.88 30.92 11.71
N MET A 2 -8.43 29.70 11.80
CA MET A 2 -9.88 29.47 11.73
C MET A 2 -10.45 29.66 13.14
N ILE A 3 -11.34 30.63 13.34
CA ILE A 3 -12.03 30.83 14.62
C ILE A 3 -12.98 29.65 14.80
N MET A 4 -12.54 28.63 15.55
CA MET A 4 -13.34 27.49 15.94
C MET A 4 -14.43 27.98 16.90
N ARG A 5 -15.65 28.15 16.39
CA ARG A 5 -16.82 28.41 17.22
C ARG A 5 -17.20 27.11 17.93
N PRO A 6 -17.18 27.02 19.27
CA PRO A 6 -17.79 25.88 19.94
C PRO A 6 -19.26 25.79 19.51
N PRO A 7 -19.82 24.57 19.31
CA PRO A 7 -21.21 24.44 18.90
C PRO A 7 -22.07 25.18 19.93
N LEU A 8 -22.88 26.14 19.48
CA LEU A 8 -23.79 26.94 20.33
C LEU A 8 -24.61 26.07 21.31
N LEU A 9 -24.84 24.81 20.92
CA LEU A 9 -25.47 23.75 21.70
C LEU A 9 -24.75 23.34 23.00
N THR A 10 -23.44 23.57 23.17
CA THR A 10 -22.71 23.23 24.42
C THR A 10 -22.56 24.42 25.38
N ILE A 11 -22.66 25.65 24.87
CA ILE A 11 -22.51 26.87 25.65
C ILE A 11 -23.73 27.09 26.56
N ILE A 12 -24.93 26.87 26.02
CA ILE A 12 -26.21 27.03 26.73
C ILE A 12 -26.31 26.11 27.96
N PRO A 13 -26.09 24.79 27.87
CA PRO A 13 -26.16 23.91 29.04
C PRO A 13 -25.05 24.17 30.06
N LEU A 14 -23.85 24.58 29.63
CA LEU A 14 -22.77 24.97 30.54
C LEU A 14 -23.13 26.22 31.34
N PHE A 15 -23.67 27.24 30.67
CA PHE A 15 -24.08 28.48 31.30
C PHE A 15 -25.22 28.26 32.30
N LEU A 16 -26.22 27.45 31.92
CA LEU A 16 -27.31 27.06 32.82
C LEU A 16 -26.83 26.21 34.02
N ALA A 17 -25.87 25.31 33.81
CA ALA A 17 -25.28 24.52 34.90
C ALA A 17 -24.50 25.38 35.90
N VAL A 18 -23.73 26.36 35.43
CA VAL A 18 -23.00 27.32 36.28
C VAL A 18 -23.98 28.18 37.08
N ILE A 19 -25.04 28.70 36.44
CA ILE A 19 -26.09 29.47 37.13
C ILE A 19 -26.78 28.61 38.21
N ALA A 20 -27.13 27.36 37.90
CA ALA A 20 -27.74 26.45 38.86
C ALA A 20 -26.81 26.17 40.07
N LEU A 21 -25.50 26.05 39.84
CA LEU A 21 -24.50 25.81 40.88
C LEU A 21 -24.30 27.05 41.78
N ILE A 22 -24.35 28.25 41.20
CA ILE A 22 -24.34 29.53 41.94
C ILE A 22 -25.60 29.67 42.79
N ILE A 23 -26.79 29.38 42.24
CA ILE A 23 -28.06 29.45 42.97
C ILE A 23 -28.06 28.44 44.13
N ALA A 24 -27.61 27.20 43.88
CA ALA A 24 -27.51 26.17 44.91
C ALA A 24 -26.55 26.55 46.06
N SER A 25 -25.52 27.36 45.80
CA SER A 25 -24.59 27.84 46.83
C SER A 25 -25.18 28.90 47.78
N GLY A 26 -26.30 29.53 47.40
CA GLY A 26 -26.95 30.59 48.19
C GLY A 26 -28.26 30.18 48.88
N THR A 27 -28.80 29.00 48.59
CA THR A 27 -30.09 28.53 49.12
C THR A 27 -29.90 27.39 50.12
N SER A 28 -30.31 27.55 51.37
CA SER A 28 -30.38 26.46 52.37
C SER A 28 -31.72 25.73 52.25
N GLY A 29 -31.70 24.48 51.77
CA GLY A 29 -32.92 23.67 51.63
C GLY A 29 -32.67 22.21 51.25
N TYR A 30 -33.70 21.37 51.38
CA TYR A 30 -33.65 19.91 51.15
C TYR A 30 -33.28 19.49 49.71
N LEU A 31 -33.42 20.38 48.72
CA LEU A 31 -33.12 20.11 47.30
C LEU A 31 -31.66 20.38 46.89
N LEU A 32 -30.88 20.98 47.78
CA LEU A 32 -29.49 21.41 47.57
C LEU A 32 -28.54 20.28 47.08
N PRO A 33 -28.52 19.07 47.68
CA PRO A 33 -27.63 18.01 47.21
C PRO A 33 -28.02 17.52 45.80
N LEU A 34 -29.31 17.47 45.49
CA LEU A 34 -29.81 17.01 44.20
C LEU A 34 -29.45 17.99 43.07
N THR A 35 -29.61 19.29 43.31
CA THR A 35 -29.23 20.33 42.35
C THR A 35 -27.72 20.41 42.14
N ALA A 36 -26.93 20.24 43.21
CA ALA A 36 -25.47 20.26 43.14
C ALA A 36 -24.93 19.06 42.33
N VAL A 37 -25.47 17.86 42.56
CA VAL A 37 -25.08 16.64 41.82
C VAL A 37 -25.44 16.77 40.35
N LEU A 38 -26.65 17.25 40.02
CA LEU A 38 -27.10 17.41 38.63
C LEU A 38 -26.22 18.42 37.86
N ALA A 39 -25.87 19.53 38.51
CA ALA A 39 -24.99 20.53 37.91
C ALA A 39 -23.58 19.98 37.67
N ALA A 40 -23.01 19.25 38.64
CA ALA A 40 -21.69 18.63 38.51
C ALA A 40 -21.65 17.60 37.35
N VAL A 41 -22.67 16.74 37.24
CA VAL A 41 -22.79 15.77 36.13
C VAL A 41 -22.87 16.50 34.79
N THR A 42 -23.66 17.58 34.71
CA THR A 42 -23.81 18.36 33.49
C THR A 42 -22.47 19.00 33.06
N VAL A 43 -21.70 19.53 34.01
CA VAL A 43 -20.36 20.07 33.75
C VAL A 43 -19.42 18.99 33.22
N LEU A 44 -19.43 17.78 33.81
CA LEU A 44 -18.59 16.67 33.35
C LEU A 44 -18.95 16.21 31.93
N VAL A 45 -20.23 16.14 31.60
CA VAL A 45 -20.69 15.79 30.24
C VAL A 45 -20.23 16.85 29.25
N VAL A 46 -20.38 18.13 29.56
CA VAL A 46 -19.93 19.22 28.68
C VAL A 46 -18.41 19.20 28.53
N LEU A 47 -17.64 18.99 29.60
CA LEU A 47 -16.18 18.84 29.52
C LEU A 47 -15.77 17.64 28.67
N GLY A 48 -16.51 16.53 28.75
CA GLY A 48 -16.30 15.36 27.91
C GLY A 48 -16.53 15.67 26.42
N ILE A 49 -17.60 16.40 26.11
CA ILE A 49 -17.90 16.85 24.75
C ILE A 49 -16.81 17.81 24.26
N ILE A 50 -16.46 18.83 25.04
CA ILE A 50 -15.38 19.77 24.69
C ILE A 50 -14.06 19.03 24.48
N SER A 51 -13.72 18.07 25.34
CA SER A 51 -12.52 17.25 25.18
C SER A 51 -12.54 16.44 23.88
N GLN A 52 -13.67 15.85 23.50
CA GLN A 52 -13.80 15.19 22.20
C GLN A 52 -13.68 16.16 21.01
N TYR A 53 -14.21 17.37 21.12
CA TYR A 53 -14.15 18.39 20.06
C TYR A 53 -12.80 19.13 20.00
N MET A 54 -12.07 19.19 21.12
CA MET A 54 -10.71 19.76 21.20
C MET A 54 -9.63 18.74 20.85
N LYS A 55 -9.97 17.45 20.72
CA LYS A 55 -9.07 16.53 20.04
C LYS A 55 -8.84 17.11 18.64
N PRO A 56 -7.60 17.48 18.28
CA PRO A 56 -7.33 17.88 16.93
C PRO A 56 -7.83 16.75 16.02
N PRO A 57 -8.51 17.05 14.89
CA PRO A 57 -8.73 16.03 13.89
C PRO A 57 -7.37 15.39 13.67
N ALA A 58 -7.28 14.06 13.78
CA ALA A 58 -6.02 13.36 13.58
C ALA A 58 -5.42 13.96 12.32
N GLU A 59 -4.30 14.66 12.46
CA GLU A 59 -3.55 15.13 11.31
C GLU A 59 -3.05 13.84 10.66
N VAL A 60 -3.90 13.26 9.81
CA VAL A 60 -3.47 12.25 8.87
C VAL A 60 -2.48 13.02 8.03
N LYS A 61 -1.19 12.91 8.35
CA LYS A 61 -0.10 13.21 7.42
C LYS A 61 -0.47 12.42 6.18
N GLN A 62 -1.16 13.08 5.25
CA GLN A 62 -1.63 12.46 4.03
C GLN A 62 -0.38 11.87 3.40
N VAL A 63 -0.32 10.53 3.33
CA VAL A 63 0.67 9.89 2.48
C VAL A 63 0.33 10.45 1.09
N PRO A 64 1.30 10.95 0.32
CA PRO A 64 1.02 11.30 -1.07
C PRO A 64 0.30 10.11 -1.70
N ILE A 65 -0.97 10.30 -2.07
CA ILE A 65 -1.78 9.27 -2.73
C ILE A 65 -0.94 8.83 -3.93
N GLU A 66 -0.46 7.60 -3.91
CA GLU A 66 0.72 7.22 -4.69
C GLU A 66 0.45 7.36 -6.18
N ASN A 67 1.12 8.32 -6.80
CA ASN A 67 1.22 8.36 -8.24
C ASN A 67 2.26 7.31 -8.64
N PHE A 68 1.79 6.13 -9.06
CA PHE A 68 2.51 5.18 -9.91
C PHE A 68 2.88 5.78 -11.28
N TYR A 69 3.09 7.10 -11.37
CA TYR A 69 3.47 7.82 -12.58
C TYR A 69 4.81 7.34 -13.15
N LEU A 70 5.68 6.82 -12.29
CA LEU A 70 6.96 6.22 -12.67
C LEU A 70 6.86 4.72 -13.00
N TRP A 71 5.65 4.14 -13.01
CA TRP A 71 5.47 2.75 -13.41
C TRP A 71 5.80 2.63 -14.89
N ALA A 72 6.79 1.81 -15.21
CA ALA A 72 7.16 1.53 -16.59
C ALA A 72 6.03 0.73 -17.25
N ASP A 73 5.39 1.33 -18.26
CA ASP A 73 4.42 0.65 -19.10
C ASP A 73 5.13 0.00 -20.28
N ILE A 74 5.33 -1.31 -20.18
CA ILE A 74 6.13 -2.11 -21.12
C ILE A 74 5.21 -2.69 -22.23
N GLY A 75 3.89 -2.51 -22.12
CA GLY A 75 2.94 -3.20 -22.97
C GLY A 75 2.95 -4.71 -22.70
N GLU A 76 3.15 -5.52 -23.74
CA GLU A 76 3.27 -6.97 -23.60
C GLU A 76 4.75 -7.38 -23.46
N SER A 77 5.18 -7.73 -22.25
CA SER A 77 6.58 -8.05 -21.95
C SER A 77 7.10 -9.21 -22.80
N GLY A 78 8.22 -8.99 -23.50
CA GLY A 78 8.86 -9.95 -24.39
C GLY A 78 8.18 -10.15 -25.74
N ALA A 79 7.14 -9.37 -26.10
CA ALA A 79 6.42 -9.57 -27.36
C ALA A 79 7.32 -9.39 -28.59
N GLU A 80 8.34 -8.53 -28.52
CA GLU A 80 9.31 -8.32 -29.60
C GLU A 80 10.14 -9.56 -29.92
N LEU A 81 10.31 -10.49 -28.96
CA LEU A 81 11.01 -11.75 -29.18
C LEU A 81 10.35 -12.63 -30.25
N ARG A 82 9.04 -12.46 -30.47
CA ARG A 82 8.28 -13.20 -31.50
C ARG A 82 8.69 -12.85 -32.93
N ARG A 83 9.36 -11.71 -33.12
CA ARG A 83 9.81 -11.22 -34.44
C ARG A 83 11.25 -11.61 -34.75
N LEU A 84 11.96 -12.17 -33.78
CA LEU A 84 13.36 -12.55 -33.92
C LEU A 84 13.50 -13.95 -34.51
N SER A 85 14.57 -14.14 -35.28
CA SER A 85 14.94 -15.46 -35.75
C SER A 85 15.59 -16.26 -34.62
N PRO A 86 15.54 -17.61 -34.66
CA PRO A 86 16.20 -18.48 -33.68
C PRO A 86 17.69 -18.14 -33.42
N GLY A 87 18.41 -17.67 -34.44
CA GLY A 87 19.83 -17.29 -34.35
C GLY A 87 20.10 -15.89 -33.75
N ASP A 88 19.07 -15.07 -33.53
CA ASP A 88 19.21 -13.68 -33.05
C ASP A 88 19.33 -13.59 -31.52
N VAL A 89 20.10 -14.50 -30.91
CA VAL A 89 20.22 -14.68 -29.46
C VAL A 89 20.69 -13.39 -28.76
N GLU A 90 21.58 -12.63 -29.38
CA GLU A 90 22.07 -11.37 -28.83
C GLU A 90 20.97 -10.30 -28.76
N ALA A 91 20.18 -10.16 -29.82
CA ALA A 91 19.04 -9.24 -29.86
C ALA A 91 17.97 -9.67 -28.85
N ALA A 92 17.67 -10.97 -28.78
CA ALA A 92 16.73 -11.53 -27.82
C ALA A 92 17.17 -11.27 -26.37
N THR A 93 18.46 -11.42 -26.08
CA THR A 93 19.05 -11.14 -24.78
C THR A 93 18.89 -9.68 -24.39
N ARG A 94 19.13 -8.75 -25.34
CA ARG A 94 18.96 -7.30 -25.09
C ARG A 94 17.51 -6.94 -24.82
N ILE A 95 16.57 -7.42 -25.63
CA ILE A 95 15.13 -7.16 -25.48
C ILE A 95 14.64 -7.70 -24.13
N ALA A 96 14.90 -8.97 -23.85
CA ALA A 96 14.46 -9.58 -22.59
C ALA A 96 15.12 -8.91 -21.37
N SER A 97 16.38 -8.48 -21.47
CA SER A 97 17.06 -7.73 -20.38
C SER A 97 16.47 -6.34 -20.17
N ALA A 98 16.04 -5.67 -21.24
CA ALA A 98 15.40 -4.36 -21.15
C ALA A 98 14.03 -4.49 -20.47
N ASP A 99 13.21 -5.45 -20.90
CA ASP A 99 11.88 -5.68 -20.34
C ASP A 99 11.95 -6.11 -18.87
N LEU A 100 12.80 -7.09 -18.53
CA LEU A 100 13.00 -7.50 -17.13
C LEU A 100 13.63 -6.39 -16.28
N GLY A 101 14.46 -5.53 -16.87
CA GLY A 101 15.00 -4.34 -16.19
C GLY A 101 13.91 -3.32 -15.83
N SER A 102 12.96 -3.11 -16.73
CA SER A 102 11.77 -2.28 -16.47
C SER A 102 10.87 -2.92 -15.39
N LEU A 103 10.62 -4.24 -15.46
CA LEU A 103 9.86 -4.96 -14.43
C LEU A 103 10.56 -4.95 -13.06
N SER A 104 11.89 -5.04 -13.04
CA SER A 104 12.68 -4.88 -11.82
C SER A 104 12.53 -3.47 -11.22
N SER A 105 12.47 -2.44 -12.06
CA SER A 105 12.23 -1.06 -11.60
C SER A 105 10.82 -0.88 -11.02
N ASN A 106 9.83 -1.56 -11.61
CA ASN A 106 8.46 -1.59 -11.08
C ASN A 106 8.38 -2.31 -9.72
N ALA A 107 9.13 -3.40 -9.54
CA ALA A 107 9.24 -4.08 -8.25
C ALA A 107 9.91 -3.20 -7.17
N ASP A 108 10.95 -2.44 -7.54
CA ASP A 108 11.60 -1.47 -6.65
C ASP A 108 10.62 -0.38 -6.21
N LEU A 109 9.82 0.14 -7.16
CA LEU A 109 8.79 1.12 -6.87
C LEU A 109 7.75 0.55 -5.91
N LEU A 110 7.24 -0.66 -6.17
CA LEU A 110 6.30 -1.36 -5.30
C LEU A 110 6.86 -1.53 -3.87
N ASN A 111 8.11 -1.98 -3.74
CA ASN A 111 8.77 -2.14 -2.44
C ASN A 111 8.93 -0.80 -1.70
N SER A 112 9.36 0.25 -2.42
CA SER A 112 9.51 1.59 -1.85
C SER A 112 8.17 2.12 -1.32
N ARG A 113 7.11 1.95 -2.11
CA ARG A 113 5.74 2.37 -1.77
C ARG A 113 5.19 1.65 -0.54
N ILE A 114 5.29 0.32 -0.52
CA ILE A 114 4.91 -0.48 0.65
C ILE A 114 5.68 -0.03 1.89
N SER A 115 7.00 0.19 1.78
CA SER A 115 7.84 0.62 2.90
C SER A 115 7.44 1.98 3.47
N LEU A 116 6.82 2.87 2.68
CA LEU A 116 6.31 4.15 3.18
C LEU A 116 5.07 4.01 4.07
N LEU A 117 4.31 2.92 3.91
CA LEU A 117 3.09 2.63 4.68
C LEU A 117 3.38 1.85 5.96
N LEU A 118 4.43 1.02 5.96
CA LEU A 118 4.77 0.20 7.12
C LEU A 118 5.11 1.05 8.34
N GLY A 119 4.47 0.72 9.46
CA GLY A 119 4.65 1.38 10.75
C GLY A 119 3.74 2.60 10.95
N ARG A 120 2.85 2.88 9.99
CA ARG A 120 1.78 3.87 10.15
C ARG A 120 0.51 3.26 10.72
N ASP A 121 -0.31 4.13 11.29
CA ASP A 121 -1.63 3.80 11.82
C ASP A 121 -2.47 3.07 10.76
N GLY A 122 -2.94 1.87 11.09
CA GLY A 122 -3.73 1.01 10.22
C GLY A 122 -2.93 0.00 9.38
N PHE A 123 -1.59 0.06 9.38
CA PHE A 123 -0.68 -0.83 8.64
C PHE A 123 0.23 -1.69 9.54
N GLU A 124 -0.03 -1.73 10.84
CA GLU A 124 0.81 -2.38 11.84
C GLU A 124 0.92 -3.89 11.62
N GLU A 125 -0.16 -4.51 11.13
CA GLU A 125 -0.20 -5.94 10.78
C GLU A 125 0.83 -6.28 9.71
N LEU A 126 0.90 -5.50 8.62
CA LEU A 126 1.90 -5.69 7.57
C LEU A 126 3.34 -5.51 8.10
N THR A 127 3.53 -4.60 9.06
CA THR A 127 4.84 -4.43 9.71
C THR A 127 5.21 -5.65 10.54
N GLN A 128 4.28 -6.18 11.33
CA GLN A 128 4.50 -7.35 12.18
C GLN A 128 4.80 -8.60 11.35
N GLU A 129 4.15 -8.74 10.19
CA GLU A 129 4.41 -9.83 9.24
C GLU A 129 5.73 -9.70 8.46
N LYS A 130 6.51 -8.63 8.71
CA LYS A 130 7.74 -8.32 7.97
C LYS A 130 7.49 -8.27 6.46
N PHE A 131 6.40 -7.61 6.06
CA PHE A 131 6.00 -7.55 4.66
C PHE A 131 7.04 -6.87 3.76
N ASN A 132 7.84 -5.94 4.30
CA ASN A 132 8.99 -5.35 3.58
C ASN A 132 9.98 -6.39 3.08
N GLY A 133 10.27 -7.44 3.86
CA GLY A 133 11.26 -8.44 3.49
C GLY A 133 10.80 -9.29 2.31
N GLN A 134 9.48 -9.43 2.11
CA GLN A 134 8.93 -10.14 0.95
C GLN A 134 9.04 -9.30 -0.32
N THR A 135 8.76 -8.00 -0.23
CA THR A 135 8.80 -7.08 -1.36
C THR A 135 10.23 -6.69 -1.75
N GLU A 136 11.12 -6.57 -0.76
CA GLU A 136 12.56 -6.39 -0.96
C GLU A 136 13.17 -7.62 -1.64
N LYS A 137 12.84 -8.83 -1.17
CA LYS A 137 13.30 -10.06 -1.81
C LYS A 137 12.88 -10.15 -3.28
N LEU A 138 11.62 -9.82 -3.61
CA LEU A 138 11.16 -9.81 -5.00
C LEU A 138 11.98 -8.84 -5.87
N SER A 139 12.25 -7.64 -5.35
CA SER A 139 13.10 -6.64 -6.00
C SER A 139 14.53 -7.16 -6.23
N GLU A 140 15.14 -7.78 -5.22
CA GLU A 140 16.48 -8.35 -5.31
C GLU A 140 16.56 -9.52 -6.30
N ASP A 141 15.59 -10.43 -6.26
CA ASP A 141 15.49 -11.58 -7.16
C ASP A 141 15.39 -11.10 -8.62
N LEU A 142 14.53 -10.11 -8.91
CA LEU A 142 14.38 -9.55 -10.27
C LEU A 142 15.63 -8.81 -10.77
N ARG A 143 16.32 -8.07 -9.90
CA ARG A 143 17.63 -7.48 -10.23
C ARG A 143 18.66 -8.58 -10.53
N GLY A 144 18.63 -9.67 -9.77
CA GLY A 144 19.47 -10.85 -9.97
C GLY A 144 19.27 -11.46 -11.34
N ILE A 145 18.02 -11.72 -11.72
CA ILE A 145 17.63 -12.26 -13.03
C ILE A 145 18.10 -11.33 -14.15
N THR A 146 17.84 -10.03 -14.03
CA THR A 146 18.25 -9.05 -15.04
C THR A 146 19.77 -9.04 -15.24
N LYS A 147 20.56 -9.19 -14.17
CA LYS A 147 22.02 -9.29 -14.25
C LYS A 147 22.49 -10.61 -14.86
N GLN A 148 21.82 -11.72 -14.57
CA GLN A 148 22.13 -13.02 -15.17
C GLN A 148 21.83 -13.02 -16.67
N LEU A 149 20.67 -12.48 -17.05
CA LEU A 149 20.24 -12.43 -18.43
C LEU A 149 21.18 -11.60 -19.31
N LYS A 150 21.78 -10.52 -18.78
CA LYS A 150 22.83 -9.77 -19.50
C LYS A 150 24.05 -10.62 -19.89
N LYS A 151 24.24 -11.78 -19.26
CA LYS A 151 25.31 -12.75 -19.58
C LYS A 151 24.85 -13.80 -20.60
N GLY A 152 23.60 -13.74 -21.07
CA GLY A 152 22.96 -14.70 -21.97
C GLY A 152 21.84 -15.50 -21.29
N PHE A 153 21.10 -16.27 -22.10
CA PHE A 153 20.06 -17.16 -21.61
C PHE A 153 20.68 -18.36 -20.89
N GLN A 154 20.30 -18.56 -19.62
CA GLN A 154 20.67 -19.72 -18.80
C GLN A 154 19.39 -20.51 -18.47
N ALA A 155 19.53 -21.81 -18.23
CA ALA A 155 18.38 -22.70 -17.99
C ALA A 155 17.55 -22.26 -16.77
N GLU A 156 18.20 -21.67 -15.77
CA GLU A 156 17.61 -21.24 -14.50
C GLU A 156 16.85 -19.91 -14.61
N ILE A 157 16.98 -19.17 -15.71
CA ILE A 157 16.31 -17.86 -15.87
C ILE A 157 14.78 -18.04 -15.89
N LEU A 158 14.29 -19.05 -16.60
CA LEU A 158 12.86 -19.30 -16.72
C LEU A 158 12.23 -19.67 -15.36
N SER A 159 12.86 -20.56 -14.59
CA SER A 159 12.38 -20.92 -13.26
C SER A 159 12.42 -19.73 -12.30
N SER A 160 13.46 -18.89 -12.41
CA SER A 160 13.60 -17.68 -11.59
C SER A 160 12.53 -16.63 -11.91
N ILE A 161 12.19 -16.43 -13.19
CA ILE A 161 11.11 -15.51 -13.60
C ILE A 161 9.77 -16.01 -13.05
N GLU A 162 9.45 -17.29 -13.18
CA GLU A 162 8.19 -17.86 -12.67
C GLU A 162 8.11 -17.76 -11.13
N GLN A 163 9.24 -17.97 -10.44
CA GLN A 163 9.32 -17.78 -9.00
C GLN A 163 9.02 -16.32 -8.62
N CYS A 164 9.55 -15.34 -9.35
CA CYS A 164 9.24 -13.92 -9.12
C CYS A 164 7.77 -13.60 -9.42
N ALA A 165 7.20 -14.16 -10.49
CA ALA A 165 5.78 -13.99 -10.81
C ALA A 165 4.89 -14.53 -9.69
N SER A 166 5.22 -15.71 -9.16
CA SER A 166 4.54 -16.32 -8.02
C SER A 166 4.71 -15.53 -6.72
N GLN A 167 5.87 -14.90 -6.49
CA GLN A 167 6.08 -14.01 -5.35
C GLN A 167 5.23 -12.74 -5.45
N ALA A 168 5.16 -12.11 -6.63
CA ALA A 168 4.32 -10.95 -6.88
C ALA A 168 2.82 -11.27 -6.68
N ASP A 169 2.37 -12.44 -7.12
CA ASP A 169 1.00 -12.93 -6.90
C ASP A 169 0.68 -13.11 -5.40
N ARG A 170 1.62 -13.67 -4.63
CA ARG A 170 1.47 -13.79 -3.16
C ARG A 170 1.41 -12.44 -2.48
N ILE A 171 2.19 -11.46 -2.92
CA ILE A 171 2.15 -10.08 -2.41
C ILE A 171 0.77 -9.46 -2.69
N ALA A 172 0.24 -9.63 -3.91
CA ALA A 172 -1.10 -9.18 -4.28
C ALA A 172 -2.18 -9.80 -3.39
N ASN A 173 -2.16 -11.13 -3.22
CA ASN A 173 -3.12 -11.84 -2.39
C ASN A 173 -3.06 -11.40 -0.92
N LYS A 174 -1.87 -11.18 -0.38
CA LYS A 174 -1.71 -10.64 0.98
C LYS A 174 -2.27 -9.24 1.13
N LEU A 175 -2.04 -8.36 0.15
CA LEU A 175 -2.64 -7.02 0.14
C LEU A 175 -4.16 -7.09 0.02
N TYR A 176 -4.69 -8.04 -0.76
CA TYR A 176 -6.12 -8.30 -0.89
C TYR A 176 -6.75 -8.81 0.42
N ASP A 177 -6.08 -9.70 1.13
CA ASP A 177 -6.57 -10.21 2.41
C ASP A 177 -6.46 -9.14 3.49
N PHE A 178 -5.34 -8.42 3.53
CA PHE A 178 -5.10 -7.34 4.49
C PHE A 178 -6.15 -6.24 4.40
N GLN A 179 -6.58 -5.84 3.20
CA GLN A 179 -7.61 -4.80 3.05
C GLN A 179 -8.99 -5.23 3.55
N ARG A 180 -9.28 -6.53 3.73
CA ARG A 180 -10.61 -6.98 4.14
C ARG A 180 -10.92 -6.50 5.57
N GLY A 181 -12.00 -5.72 5.69
CA GLY A 181 -12.45 -5.20 6.99
C GLY A 181 -11.62 -4.03 7.52
N LYS A 182 -10.76 -3.42 6.69
CA LYS A 182 -10.05 -2.18 7.03
C LYS A 182 -10.90 -0.95 6.70
N SER A 183 -10.45 0.21 7.16
CA SER A 183 -11.11 1.48 6.87
C SER A 183 -10.90 1.91 5.42
N GLU A 184 -11.80 2.75 4.90
CA GLU A 184 -11.69 3.32 3.55
C GLU A 184 -10.33 4.01 3.32
N VAL A 185 -9.77 4.63 4.36
CA VAL A 185 -8.45 5.27 4.29
C VAL A 185 -7.36 4.27 3.96
N VAL A 186 -7.39 3.06 4.55
CA VAL A 186 -6.44 1.99 4.23
C VAL A 186 -6.65 1.48 2.81
N HIS A 187 -7.90 1.31 2.38
CA HIS A 187 -8.23 0.88 1.01
C HIS A 187 -7.63 1.81 -0.06
N VAL A 188 -7.70 3.12 0.14
CA VAL A 188 -7.14 4.13 -0.79
C VAL A 188 -5.64 3.91 -1.06
N TYR A 189 -4.89 3.41 -0.08
CA TYR A 189 -3.45 3.15 -0.23
C TYR A 189 -3.14 1.71 -0.64
N VAL A 190 -3.90 0.72 -0.17
CA VAL A 190 -3.62 -0.70 -0.45
C VAL A 190 -4.03 -1.10 -1.86
N GLU A 191 -5.15 -0.58 -2.36
CA GLU A 191 -5.71 -1.00 -3.63
C GLU A 191 -4.76 -0.72 -4.82
N PRO A 192 -4.09 0.45 -4.93
CA PRO A 192 -3.07 0.68 -5.95
C PRO A 192 -1.89 -0.30 -5.86
N LEU A 193 -1.41 -0.59 -4.65
CA LEU A 193 -0.31 -1.53 -4.41
C LEU A 193 -0.67 -2.95 -4.84
N ARG A 194 -1.89 -3.39 -4.51
CA ARG A 194 -2.42 -4.70 -4.90
C ARG A 194 -2.45 -4.83 -6.42
N ARG A 195 -3.06 -3.86 -7.11
CA ARG A 195 -3.13 -3.84 -8.58
C ARG A 195 -1.75 -3.81 -9.23
N ALA A 196 -0.80 -3.08 -8.66
CA ALA A 196 0.58 -3.05 -9.13
C ALA A 196 1.26 -4.42 -8.98
N ALA A 197 1.07 -5.11 -7.86
CA ALA A 197 1.58 -6.46 -7.65
C ALA A 197 0.95 -7.49 -8.61
N GLU A 198 -0.36 -7.39 -8.86
CA GLU A 198 -1.08 -8.23 -9.85
C GLU A 198 -0.56 -8.00 -11.26
N LYS A 199 -0.42 -6.73 -11.66
CA LYS A 199 0.13 -6.36 -12.97
C LYS A 199 1.55 -6.90 -13.12
N LEU A 200 2.41 -6.70 -12.12
CA LEU A 200 3.78 -7.22 -12.15
C LEU A 200 3.82 -8.75 -12.30
N SER A 201 2.95 -9.48 -11.58
CA SER A 201 2.85 -10.94 -11.73
C SER A 201 2.45 -11.34 -13.15
N SER A 202 1.43 -10.68 -13.70
CA SER A 202 0.97 -10.90 -15.08
C SER A 202 2.06 -10.63 -16.11
N ASP A 203 2.74 -9.49 -16.00
CA ASP A 203 3.80 -9.08 -16.93
C ASP A 203 5.00 -10.04 -16.87
N LEU A 204 5.35 -10.54 -15.68
CA LEU A 204 6.40 -11.56 -15.53
C LEU A 204 6.02 -12.91 -16.17
N ARG A 205 4.75 -13.33 -16.09
CA ARG A 205 4.27 -14.55 -16.77
C ARG A 205 4.26 -14.41 -18.29
N LEU A 206 3.96 -13.20 -18.80
CA LEU A 206 4.08 -12.88 -20.22
C LEU A 206 5.54 -12.94 -20.67
N ALA A 207 6.46 -12.33 -19.90
CA ALA A 207 7.89 -12.41 -20.15
C ALA A 207 8.37 -13.87 -20.15
N PHE A 208 7.96 -14.68 -19.17
CA PHE A 208 8.28 -16.11 -19.10
C PHE A 208 7.84 -16.85 -20.36
N THR A 209 6.60 -16.64 -20.80
CA THR A 209 6.04 -17.33 -21.96
C THR A 209 6.78 -16.94 -23.23
N ASN A 210 7.01 -15.64 -23.45
CA ASN A 210 7.68 -15.15 -24.65
C ASN A 210 9.16 -15.58 -24.70
N ILE A 211 9.87 -15.52 -23.57
CA ILE A 211 11.25 -16.00 -23.47
C ILE A 211 11.31 -17.51 -23.68
N SER A 212 10.40 -18.28 -23.05
CA SER A 212 10.36 -19.74 -23.19
C SER A 212 10.14 -20.15 -24.65
N ASN A 213 9.22 -19.48 -25.35
CA ASN A 213 8.95 -19.74 -26.76
C ASN A 213 10.15 -19.44 -27.65
N PHE A 214 10.86 -18.33 -27.39
CA PHE A 214 12.10 -18.00 -28.09
C PHE A 214 13.18 -19.07 -27.86
N VAL A 215 13.45 -19.43 -26.59
CA VAL A 215 14.48 -20.41 -26.24
C VAL A 215 14.22 -21.78 -26.89
N LYS A 216 12.95 -22.24 -26.91
CA LYS A 216 12.55 -23.48 -27.59
C LYS A 216 12.79 -23.43 -29.10
N SER A 217 12.52 -22.28 -29.71
CA SER A 217 12.71 -22.07 -31.15
C SER A 217 14.19 -22.01 -31.51
N ALA A 218 15.01 -21.37 -30.67
CA ALA A 218 16.46 -21.33 -30.78
C ALA A 218 17.08 -22.73 -30.71
N SER A 219 16.69 -23.55 -29.72
CA SER A 219 17.21 -24.92 -29.60
C SER A 219 16.83 -25.84 -30.77
N ALA A 220 15.66 -25.66 -31.37
CA ALA A 220 15.23 -26.46 -32.52
C ALA A 220 15.96 -26.07 -33.82
N GLY A 221 16.38 -24.81 -33.95
CA GLY A 221 17.17 -24.34 -35.10
C GLY A 221 18.58 -24.92 -35.15
N ASP A 222 19.20 -25.14 -33.99
CA ASP A 222 20.53 -25.74 -33.87
C ASP A 222 20.57 -27.24 -34.22
N GLU A 223 19.46 -27.98 -34.04
CA GLU A 223 19.38 -29.40 -34.44
C GLU A 223 19.12 -29.60 -35.95
N SER A 224 18.78 -28.53 -36.66
CA SER A 224 18.37 -28.55 -38.08
C SER A 224 19.47 -28.13 -39.06
N SER A 225 20.64 -27.72 -38.56
CA SER A 225 21.77 -27.15 -39.32
C SER A 225 22.99 -28.06 -39.29
#